data_AF-A0AA51U451-F1
#
_entry.id   AF-A0AA51U451-F1
#
_cell.length_a   1.000
_cell.length_b   1.000
_cell.length_c   1.000
_cell.angle_alpha   90.00
_cell.angle_beta   90.00
_cell.angle_gamma   90.00
#
_symmetry.space_group_name_H-M   'P 1'
#
loop_
_entity.id
_entity.type
_entity.pdbx_description
1 polymer ?
#
loop_
_entity_poly.entity_id
_entity_poly.type
_entity_poly.pdbx_seq_one_letter_code
_entity_poly.pdbx_strand_id
1 'polypeptide(L)'
;MTTDRWGDILTRISANYPENLDDLLAPLDPRTAKPGDEIFPDNVGLLPFASEFKADDTVVIGVRICEPPANPAELAAQFASFALERDVEMVVLSYPDYSSLEQFGFRTERICGKSEAARRLCESQLASFWNMEVII
;
A
#
# COMPACT_ATOMS: atom_id res chain seq x y z
N MET A 1 -8.86 -24.92 1.36
CA MET A 1 -7.91 -24.26 2.27
C MET A 1 -8.36 -22.82 2.34
N THR A 2 -8.85 -22.36 3.49
CA THR A 2 -9.12 -20.93 3.70
C THR A 2 -7.77 -20.22 3.69
N THR A 3 -7.52 -19.48 2.62
CA THR A 3 -6.29 -18.73 2.38
C THR A 3 -6.35 -17.49 3.28
N ASP A 4 -6.00 -17.64 4.56
CA ASP A 4 -5.99 -16.53 5.51
C ASP A 4 -4.78 -15.63 5.23
N ARG A 5 -4.95 -14.72 4.26
CA ARG A 5 -3.95 -13.77 3.79
C ARG A 5 -3.32 -12.99 4.94
N TRP A 6 -4.09 -12.66 5.98
CA TRP A 6 -3.58 -11.91 7.12
C TRP A 6 -2.75 -12.79 8.05
N GLY A 7 -3.14 -14.06 8.23
CA GLY A 7 -2.28 -15.08 8.83
C GLY A 7 -0.94 -15.21 8.10
N ASP A 8 -0.96 -15.27 6.76
CA ASP A 8 0.27 -15.31 5.95
C ASP A 8 1.13 -14.06 6.15
N ILE A 9 0.54 -12.86 6.19
CA ILE A 9 1.25 -11.61 6.46
C ILE A 9 1.89 -11.64 7.86
N LEU A 10 1.15 -12.05 8.89
CA LEU A 10 1.67 -12.16 10.26
C LEU A 10 2.88 -13.08 10.36
N THR A 11 2.90 -14.20 9.61
CA THR A 11 4.05 -15.12 9.61
C THR A 11 5.30 -14.55 8.93
N ARG A 12 5.16 -13.53 8.08
CA ARG A 12 6.29 -12.86 7.40
C ARG A 12 6.91 -11.76 8.26
N ILE A 13 6.21 -11.31 9.31
CA ILE A 13 6.72 -10.27 10.20
C ILE A 13 7.82 -10.89 11.07
N SER A 14 9.04 -10.41 10.87
CA SER A 14 10.24 -10.93 11.49
C SER A 14 11.14 -9.77 11.92
N ALA A 15 11.86 -9.95 13.03
CA ALA A 15 12.91 -9.03 13.45
C ALA A 15 14.16 -9.10 12.55
N ASN A 16 14.31 -10.19 11.79
CA ASN A 16 15.31 -10.29 10.73
C ASN A 16 14.76 -9.55 9.51
N TYR A 17 15.36 -8.40 9.22
CA TYR A 17 15.13 -7.65 8.01
C TYR A 17 16.11 -8.09 6.92
N PRO A 18 15.74 -8.04 5.63
CA PRO A 18 16.72 -8.09 4.56
C PRO A 18 17.76 -6.99 4.79
N GLU A 19 19.02 -7.26 4.46
CA GLU A 19 20.05 -6.22 4.52
C GLU A 19 19.64 -5.02 3.67
N ASN A 20 19.80 -3.82 4.22
CA ASN A 20 19.50 -2.61 3.49
C ASN A 20 20.54 -2.42 2.37
N LEU A 21 20.10 -2.56 1.12
CA LEU A 21 20.94 -2.35 -0.06
C LEU A 21 20.83 -0.91 -0.62
N ASP A 22 20.07 -0.01 0.02
CA ASP A 22 19.86 1.36 -0.46
C ASP A 22 21.19 2.09 -0.64
N ASP A 23 22.16 1.93 0.27
CA ASP A 23 23.49 2.55 0.14
C ASP A 23 24.26 2.04 -1.09
N LEU A 24 24.14 0.74 -1.38
CA LEU A 24 24.78 0.10 -2.53
C LEU A 24 24.09 0.50 -3.85
N LEU A 25 22.78 0.68 -3.80
CA LEU A 25 21.93 0.99 -4.95
C LEU A 25 21.69 2.50 -5.14
N ALA A 26 22.12 3.35 -4.21
CA ALA A 26 21.93 4.80 -4.25
C ALA A 26 22.37 5.45 -5.58
N PRO A 27 23.48 5.04 -6.23
CA PRO A 27 23.88 5.58 -7.53
C PRO A 27 22.93 5.21 -8.68
N LEU A 28 22.09 4.19 -8.49
CA LEU A 28 21.15 3.64 -9.46
C LEU A 28 19.69 3.90 -9.05
N ASP A 29 19.45 4.62 -7.96
CA ASP A 29 18.11 4.78 -7.39
C ASP A 29 17.24 5.70 -8.26
N PRO A 30 16.21 5.17 -8.95
CA PRO A 30 15.36 5.95 -9.83
C PRO A 30 14.50 6.97 -9.07
N ARG A 31 14.35 6.84 -7.74
CA ARG A 31 13.64 7.81 -6.88
C ARG A 31 14.37 9.15 -6.80
N THR A 32 15.68 9.16 -7.01
CA THR A 32 16.50 10.39 -7.03
C THR A 32 16.41 11.15 -8.35
N ALA A 33 15.96 10.48 -9.42
CA ALA A 33 15.69 11.12 -10.69
C ALA A 33 14.38 11.91 -10.62
N LYS A 34 14.22 12.93 -11.49
CA LYS A 34 12.92 13.58 -11.66
C LYS A 34 11.88 12.49 -11.97
N PRO A 35 10.72 12.47 -11.29
CA PRO A 35 9.64 11.56 -11.66
C PRO A 35 9.35 11.73 -13.15
N GLY A 36 9.44 10.64 -13.91
CA GLY A 36 8.98 10.62 -15.29
C GLY A 36 7.47 10.85 -15.35
N ASP A 37 6.95 11.14 -16.54
CA ASP A 37 5.51 11.17 -16.74
C ASP A 37 4.92 9.75 -16.57
N GLU A 38 3.81 9.64 -15.86
CA GLU A 38 3.04 8.39 -15.78
C GLU A 38 2.41 8.13 -17.15
N ILE A 39 3.03 7.24 -17.93
CA ILE A 39 2.48 6.76 -19.19
C ILE A 39 1.49 5.65 -18.86
N PHE A 40 0.23 6.00 -18.65
CA PHE A 40 -0.83 5.01 -18.64
C PHE A 40 -1.08 4.55 -20.09
N PRO A 41 -1.10 3.24 -20.37
CA PRO A 41 -1.53 2.74 -21.67
C PRO A 41 -3.01 3.11 -21.92
N ASP A 42 -3.29 3.76 -23.05
CA ASP A 42 -4.63 4.23 -23.45
C ASP A 42 -5.67 3.11 -23.60
N ASN A 43 -5.23 1.85 -23.64
CA ASN A 43 -6.09 0.68 -23.68
C ASN A 43 -5.31 -0.59 -23.34
N VAL A 44 -5.45 -1.09 -22.11
CA VAL A 44 -5.10 -2.48 -21.80
C VAL A 44 -6.40 -3.25 -21.74
N GLY A 45 -6.88 -3.74 -22.89
CA GLY A 45 -8.04 -4.62 -23.00
C GLY A 45 -7.84 -6.02 -22.37
N LEU A 46 -6.80 -6.19 -21.55
CA LEU A 46 -6.46 -7.41 -20.85
C LEU A 46 -5.96 -7.01 -19.47
N LEU A 47 -6.82 -7.09 -18.47
CA LEU A 47 -6.40 -7.13 -17.07
C LEU A 47 -5.64 -8.45 -16.89
N PRO A 48 -4.28 -8.47 -16.85
CA PRO A 48 -3.52 -9.72 -16.75
C PRO A 48 -3.62 -10.33 -15.35
N PHE A 49 -4.19 -9.58 -14.40
CA PHE A 49 -4.36 -9.94 -13.02
C PHE A 49 -5.85 -9.98 -12.72
N ALA A 50 -6.46 -11.14 -12.94
CA ALA A 50 -7.58 -11.56 -12.13
C ALA A 50 -7.04 -11.97 -10.74
N SER A 51 -6.50 -11.00 -9.99
CA SER A 51 -6.74 -11.12 -8.55
C SER A 51 -8.26 -11.07 -8.45
N GLU A 52 -8.87 -11.99 -7.72
CA GLU A 52 -10.23 -11.79 -7.28
C GLU A 52 -10.23 -10.41 -6.62
N PHE A 53 -10.78 -9.42 -7.32
CA PHE A 53 -11.17 -8.19 -6.65
C PHE A 53 -12.13 -8.65 -5.55
N LYS A 54 -11.97 -8.02 -4.39
CA LYS A 54 -12.72 -8.27 -3.16
C LYS A 54 -14.11 -8.86 -3.39
N ALA A 55 -14.50 -9.79 -2.52
CA ALA A 55 -15.90 -10.13 -2.41
C ALA A 55 -16.72 -8.85 -2.17
N ASP A 56 -17.90 -8.75 -2.79
CA ASP A 56 -18.73 -7.53 -2.81
C ASP A 56 -19.08 -6.99 -1.40
N ASP A 57 -18.91 -7.81 -0.35
CA ASP A 57 -19.18 -7.51 1.05
C ASP A 57 -17.94 -7.10 1.87
N THR A 58 -16.75 -7.10 1.29
CA THR A 58 -15.55 -6.88 2.09
C THR A 58 -15.39 -5.38 2.40
N VAL A 59 -15.36 -5.01 3.68
CA VAL A 59 -15.11 -3.63 4.15
C VAL A 59 -13.65 -3.23 3.92
N VAL A 60 -13.37 -2.12 3.22
CA VAL A 60 -12.01 -1.56 3.08
C VAL A 60 -11.82 -0.39 4.05
N ILE A 61 -10.71 -0.42 4.79
CA ILE A 61 -10.21 0.71 5.56
C ILE A 61 -8.93 1.25 4.91
N GLY A 62 -8.95 2.53 4.56
CA GLY A 62 -7.77 3.27 4.14
C GLY A 62 -6.99 3.76 5.35
N VAL A 63 -5.65 3.66 5.31
CA VAL A 63 -4.79 4.25 6.35
C VAL A 63 -3.75 5.16 5.72
N ARG A 64 -3.75 6.44 6.12
CA ARG A 64 -2.79 7.43 5.64
C ARG A 64 -1.46 7.25 6.35
N ILE A 65 -0.41 7.12 5.56
CA ILE A 65 0.97 7.22 6.02
C ILE A 65 1.51 8.54 5.49
N CYS A 66 1.61 9.53 6.36
CA CYS A 66 2.09 10.86 6.01
C CYS A 66 3.63 10.95 6.02
N GLU A 67 4.27 10.13 6.86
CA GLU A 67 5.72 10.06 7.05
C GLU A 67 6.13 8.58 7.22
N PRO A 68 7.35 8.19 6.81
CA PRO A 68 7.82 6.82 6.99
C PRO A 68 7.77 6.40 8.47
N PRO A 69 7.18 5.23 8.80
CA PRO A 69 7.06 4.79 10.18
C PRO A 69 8.43 4.43 10.78
N ALA A 70 8.65 4.82 12.03
CA ALA A 70 9.92 4.54 12.74
C ALA A 70 10.16 3.04 12.96
N ASN A 71 9.08 2.26 13.14
CA ASN A 71 9.13 0.80 13.27
C ASN A 71 8.07 0.14 12.38
N PRO A 72 8.38 -0.07 11.08
CA PRO A 72 7.42 -0.59 10.11
C PRO A 72 6.86 -1.98 10.48
N ALA A 73 7.65 -2.87 11.09
CA ALA A 73 7.18 -4.20 11.47
C ALA A 73 6.16 -4.17 12.61
N GLU A 74 6.37 -3.31 13.61
CA GLU A 74 5.42 -3.15 14.71
C GLU A 74 4.09 -2.60 14.20
N LEU A 75 4.14 -1.59 13.32
CA LEU A 75 2.95 -1.04 12.68
C LEU A 75 2.25 -2.07 11.80
N ALA A 76 3.00 -2.83 11.01
CA ALA A 76 2.48 -3.93 10.18
C ALA A 76 1.78 -5.00 11.04
N ALA A 77 2.35 -5.35 12.21
CA ALA A 77 1.73 -6.31 13.12
C ALA A 77 0.41 -5.77 13.68
N GLN A 78 0.39 -4.51 14.13
CA GLN A 78 -0.83 -3.86 14.62
C GLN A 78 -1.93 -3.81 13.56
N PHE A 79 -1.58 -3.43 12.33
CA PHE A 79 -2.52 -3.38 11.22
C PHE A 79 -3.02 -4.76 10.80
N ALA A 80 -2.14 -5.75 10.69
CA ALA A 80 -2.54 -7.11 10.34
C ALA A 80 -3.44 -7.74 11.41
N SER A 81 -3.12 -7.53 12.70
CA SER A 81 -3.98 -7.95 13.81
C SER A 81 -5.35 -7.27 13.75
N PHE A 82 -5.38 -5.95 13.50
CA PHE A 82 -6.64 -5.22 13.39
C PHE A 82 -7.48 -5.69 12.19
N ALA A 83 -6.85 -5.91 11.03
CA ALA A 83 -7.50 -6.40 9.83
C ALA A 83 -8.15 -7.77 10.06
N LEU A 84 -7.42 -8.67 10.71
CA LEU A 84 -7.89 -10.01 11.08
C LEU A 84 -9.03 -9.95 12.11
N GLU A 85 -8.90 -9.13 13.16
CA GLU A 85 -9.90 -9.00 14.23
C GLU A 85 -11.22 -8.42 13.73
N ARG A 86 -11.16 -7.51 12.76
CA ARG A 86 -12.33 -6.80 12.24
C ARG A 86 -12.87 -7.37 10.94
N ASP A 87 -12.21 -8.39 10.38
CA ASP A 87 -12.52 -8.97 9.07
C ASP A 87 -12.62 -7.90 7.98
N VAL A 88 -11.60 -7.04 7.94
CA VAL A 88 -11.50 -5.93 6.98
C VAL A 88 -10.26 -6.07 6.11
N GLU A 89 -10.28 -5.42 4.96
CA GLU A 89 -9.06 -5.21 4.17
C GLU A 89 -8.48 -3.84 4.48
N MET A 90 -7.15 -3.78 4.58
CA MET A 90 -6.44 -2.53 4.73
C MET A 90 -5.74 -2.11 3.45
N VAL A 91 -5.93 -0.85 3.06
CA VAL A 91 -5.19 -0.21 1.97
C VAL A 91 -4.41 0.96 2.54
N VAL A 92 -3.09 0.93 2.37
CA VAL A 92 -2.20 2.00 2.81
C VAL A 92 -2.21 3.12 1.77
N LEU A 93 -2.49 4.34 2.19
CA LEU A 93 -2.44 5.55 1.38
C LEU A 93 -1.14 6.29 1.71
N SER A 94 -0.11 6.06 0.90
CA SER A 94 1.25 6.57 1.16
C SER A 94 1.46 7.94 0.54
N TYR A 95 1.68 8.94 1.38
CA TYR A 95 2.20 10.25 0.97
C TYR A 95 3.72 10.28 0.73
N PRO A 96 4.57 9.52 1.47
CA PRO A 96 5.95 9.32 1.05
C PRO A 96 6.03 8.34 -0.13
N ASP A 97 7.18 8.32 -0.79
CA ASP A 97 7.42 7.44 -1.94
C ASP A 97 7.38 5.95 -1.58
N TYR A 98 7.65 5.62 -0.32
CA TYR A 98 7.63 4.26 0.19
C TYR A 98 7.12 4.26 1.64
N SER A 99 6.13 3.41 1.94
CA SER A 99 5.57 3.29 3.30
C SER A 99 6.32 2.30 4.19
N SER A 100 7.17 1.45 3.58
CA SER A 100 7.82 0.31 4.23
C SER A 100 6.88 -0.78 4.71
N LEU A 101 5.60 -0.72 4.36
CA LEU A 101 4.61 -1.76 4.67
C LEU A 101 4.44 -2.75 3.50
N GLU A 102 4.84 -2.36 2.30
CA GLU A 102 4.79 -3.17 1.08
C GLU A 102 5.57 -4.48 1.24
N GLN A 103 6.72 -4.41 1.94
CA GLN A 103 7.57 -5.57 2.20
C GLN A 103 6.88 -6.66 3.04
N PHE A 104 5.87 -6.32 3.83
CA PHE A 104 5.09 -7.29 4.61
C PHE A 104 3.87 -7.82 3.84
N GLY A 105 3.62 -7.32 2.62
CA GLY A 105 2.49 -7.73 1.79
C GLY A 105 1.24 -6.86 1.94
N PHE A 106 1.36 -5.67 2.56
CA PHE A 106 0.30 -4.67 2.52
C PHE A 106 0.12 -4.13 1.11
N ARG A 107 -1.13 -3.83 0.77
CA ARG A 107 -1.44 -3.08 -0.43
C ARG A 107 -1.24 -1.60 -0.15
N THR A 108 -0.36 -0.97 -0.92
CA THR A 108 -0.08 0.46 -0.81
C THR A 108 -0.39 1.17 -2.11
N GLU A 109 -1.15 2.25 -2.00
CA GLU A 109 -1.44 3.20 -3.06
C GLU A 109 -0.74 4.52 -2.76
N ARG A 110 -0.05 5.08 -3.75
CA ARG A 110 0.67 6.35 -3.58
C ARG A 110 -0.28 7.52 -3.79
N ILE A 111 -0.23 8.50 -2.89
CA ILE A 111 -0.94 9.77 -3.04
C ILE A 111 -0.10 10.73 -3.87
N CYS A 112 -0.51 10.92 -5.12
CA CYS A 112 0.17 11.81 -6.06
C CYS A 112 -0.45 13.21 -6.06
N GLY A 113 0.37 14.23 -6.33
CA GLY A 113 -0.09 15.61 -6.51
C GLY A 113 0.90 16.67 -6.03
N LYS A 114 1.01 17.75 -6.82
CA LYS A 114 1.89 18.90 -6.52
C LYS A 114 1.26 19.94 -5.58
N SER A 115 -0.06 19.89 -5.40
CA SER A 115 -0.82 20.73 -4.47
C SER A 115 -1.66 19.87 -3.55
N GLU A 116 -2.05 20.42 -2.40
CA GLU A 116 -2.93 19.73 -1.44
C GLU A 116 -4.28 19.36 -2.08
N ALA A 117 -4.84 20.25 -2.91
CA ALA A 117 -6.08 19.98 -3.63
C ALA A 117 -5.95 18.78 -4.59
N ALA A 118 -4.81 18.66 -5.30
CA ALA A 118 -4.56 17.52 -6.18
C ALA A 118 -4.40 16.21 -5.39
N ARG A 119 -3.75 16.25 -4.23
CA ARG A 119 -3.59 15.09 -3.35
C ARG A 119 -4.92 14.61 -2.78
N ARG A 120 -5.78 15.54 -2.32
CA ARG A 120 -7.14 15.22 -1.87
C ARG A 120 -8.01 14.64 -2.98
N LEU A 121 -7.86 15.12 -4.23
CA LEU A 121 -8.55 14.56 -5.37
C LEU A 121 -8.10 13.12 -5.64
N CYS A 122 -6.78 12.86 -5.68
CA CYS A 122 -6.22 11.52 -5.81
C CYS A 122 -6.74 10.59 -4.71
N GLU A 123 -6.72 11.03 -3.46
CA GLU A 123 -7.24 10.28 -2.33
C GLU A 123 -8.73 9.92 -2.50
N SER A 124 -9.56 10.87 -2.94
CA SER A 124 -10.99 10.62 -3.17
C SER A 124 -11.26 9.62 -4.30
N GLN A 125 -10.41 9.62 -5.33
CA GLN A 125 -10.50 8.66 -6.44
C GLN A 125 -10.12 7.25 -5.96
N LEU A 126 -9.06 7.13 -5.17
CA LEU A 126 -8.65 5.86 -4.56
C LEU A 126 -9.70 5.35 -3.57
N ALA A 127 -10.27 6.24 -2.75
CA ALA A 127 -11.36 5.90 -1.85
C ALA A 127 -12.56 5.31 -2.60
N SER A 128 -12.93 5.93 -3.73
CA SER A 128 -14.04 5.46 -4.56
C SER A 128 -13.70 4.14 -5.27
N PHE A 129 -12.48 4.00 -5.78
CA PHE A 129 -12.01 2.80 -6.48
C PHE A 129 -12.00 1.58 -5.56
N TRP A 130 -11.52 1.76 -4.33
CA TRP A 130 -11.46 0.69 -3.33
C TRP A 130 -12.76 0.53 -2.54
N ASN A 131 -13.77 1.37 -2.77
CA ASN A 131 -14.98 1.44 -1.93
C ASN A 131 -14.63 1.56 -0.43
N MET A 132 -13.72 2.48 -0.09
CA MET A 132 -13.29 2.71 1.29
C MET A 132 -14.40 3.41 2.07
N GLU A 133 -14.83 2.81 3.16
CA GLU A 133 -15.84 3.38 4.05
C GLU A 133 -15.22 4.33 5.07
N VAL A 134 -13.97 4.04 5.46
CA VAL A 134 -13.24 4.77 6.49
C VAL A 134 -11.81 5.00 6.02
N ILE A 135 -11.32 6.24 6.18
CA ILE A 135 -9.92 6.59 5.97
C ILE A 135 -9.40 7.26 7.24
N ILE A 136 -8.39 6.63 7.85
CA ILE A 136 -7.73 7.09 9.08
C ILE A 136 -6.43 7.77 8.71
#